data_AF-A0A524CJJ8-F1
#
_entry.id   AF-A0A524CJJ8-F1
#
_cell.length_a   1.000
_cell.length_b   1.000
_cell.length_c   1.000
_cell.angle_alpha   90.00
_cell.angle_beta   90.00
_cell.angle_gamma   90.00
#
_symmetry.space_group_name_H-M   'P 1'
#
loop_
_entity.id
_entity.type
_entity.pdbx_description
1 polymer ?
#
loop_
_entity_poly.entity_id
_entity_poly.type
_entity_poly.pdbx_seq_one_letter_code
_entity_poly.pdbx_strand_id
1 'polypeptide(L)'
;MPNWFVHLRWALNAGIKRNIANFVNRSIDYGSDWCQNDQQTDDQLDEDCDSEGIMYQQLQHFYKRDTKKLAFVKAAYIHYLLDYFRETRHDIYDFDLIFEKFIQEKAIESISDSKGKSVNFHNILEEIFAFFRKSKSDLLDDLLGIIV
;
A
#
# COMPACT_ATOMS: atom_id res chain seq x y z
N MET A 1 6.55 -17.62 3.88
CA MET A 1 7.54 -16.86 3.07
C MET A 1 6.82 -16.46 1.81
N PRO A 2 6.49 -15.18 1.59
CA PRO A 2 5.20 -14.84 0.99
C PRO A 2 5.17 -15.35 -0.45
N ASN A 3 4.03 -15.73 -1.02
CA ASN A 3 3.03 -14.80 -1.57
C ASN A 3 3.53 -13.43 -2.11
N TRP A 4 4.86 -13.20 -2.16
CA TRP A 4 5.53 -12.15 -2.92
C TRP A 4 5.07 -12.19 -4.38
N PHE A 5 4.91 -13.39 -4.92
CA PHE A 5 4.40 -13.60 -6.26
C PHE A 5 2.97 -13.08 -6.42
N VAL A 6 2.13 -13.22 -5.38
CA VAL A 6 0.77 -12.68 -5.36
C VAL A 6 0.83 -11.15 -5.32
N HIS A 7 1.55 -10.55 -4.37
CA HIS A 7 1.70 -9.08 -4.31
C HIS A 7 2.24 -8.48 -5.62
N LEU A 8 3.29 -9.07 -6.18
CA LEU A 8 3.87 -8.62 -7.44
C LEU A 8 2.89 -8.79 -8.60
N ARG A 9 2.27 -9.97 -8.74
CA ARG A 9 1.31 -10.22 -9.83
C ARG A 9 0.16 -9.23 -9.79
N TRP A 10 -0.44 -8.98 -8.63
CA TRP A 10 -1.56 -8.05 -8.50
C TRP A 10 -1.16 -6.60 -8.81
N ALA A 11 0.05 -6.18 -8.40
CA ALA A 11 0.57 -4.88 -8.80
C ALA A 11 0.77 -4.79 -10.33
N LEU A 12 1.31 -5.83 -10.97
CA LEU A 12 1.47 -5.88 -12.43
C LEU A 12 0.11 -5.85 -13.16
N ASN A 13 -0.89 -6.60 -12.66
CA ASN A 13 -2.24 -6.62 -13.21
C ASN A 13 -2.93 -5.25 -13.09
N ALA A 14 -2.61 -4.48 -12.04
CA ALA A 14 -3.04 -3.09 -11.89
C ALA A 14 -2.28 -2.10 -12.80
N GLY A 15 -1.40 -2.58 -13.68
CA GLY A 15 -0.64 -1.77 -14.64
C GLY A 15 0.61 -1.11 -14.04
N ILE A 16 1.02 -1.47 -12.83
CA ILE A 16 2.23 -0.92 -12.22
C ILE A 16 3.46 -1.59 -12.83
N LYS A 17 4.48 -0.80 -13.14
CA LYS A 17 5.74 -1.33 -13.70
C LYS A 17 6.42 -2.25 -12.68
N ARG A 18 6.97 -3.36 -13.16
CA ARG A 18 7.66 -4.38 -12.34
C ARG A 18 8.72 -3.79 -11.41
N ASN A 19 9.51 -2.83 -11.86
CA ASN A 19 10.55 -2.21 -11.03
C ASN A 19 9.96 -1.44 -9.84
N ILE A 20 8.82 -0.75 -10.03
CA ILE A 20 8.10 -0.04 -8.96
C ILE A 20 7.50 -1.05 -7.98
N ALA A 21 6.76 -2.04 -8.50
CA ALA A 21 6.12 -3.07 -7.68
C ALA A 21 7.15 -3.84 -6.82
N ASN A 22 8.27 -4.25 -7.42
CA ASN A 22 9.36 -4.92 -6.71
C ASN A 22 9.97 -4.04 -5.63
N PHE A 23 10.19 -2.76 -5.93
CA PHE A 23 10.76 -1.82 -4.97
C PHE A 23 9.83 -1.65 -3.76
N VAL A 24 8.54 -1.43 -4.00
CA VAL A 24 7.55 -1.22 -2.94
C VAL A 24 7.39 -2.47 -2.08
N ASN A 25 7.18 -3.64 -2.70
CA ASN A 25 7.05 -4.90 -1.96
C ASN A 25 8.27 -5.15 -1.07
N ARG A 26 9.49 -4.99 -1.61
CA ARG A 26 10.71 -5.16 -0.80
C ARG A 26 10.82 -4.16 0.34
N SER A 27 10.42 -2.91 0.10
CA SER A 27 10.46 -1.86 1.13
C SER A 27 9.46 -2.10 2.25
N ILE A 28 8.31 -2.72 1.96
CA ILE A 28 7.31 -3.08 2.97
C ILE A 28 7.73 -4.36 3.71
N ASP A 29 8.06 -5.43 2.97
CA ASP A 29 8.34 -6.76 3.52
C ASP A 29 9.61 -6.83 4.37
N TYR A 30 10.68 -6.16 3.94
CA TYR A 30 11.99 -6.24 4.58
C TYR A 30 12.34 -5.00 5.38
N GLY A 31 11.39 -4.07 5.48
CA GLY A 31 11.63 -2.75 6.02
C GLY A 31 12.52 -1.90 5.14
N SER A 32 12.76 -0.71 5.67
CA SER A 32 13.21 0.45 4.91
C SER A 32 14.46 1.02 5.57
N ASP A 33 15.65 0.62 5.12
CA ASP A 33 16.91 1.30 5.51
C ASP A 33 16.92 2.80 5.13
N TRP A 34 15.90 3.28 4.41
CA TRP A 34 15.72 4.68 4.02
C TRP A 34 15.07 5.56 5.10
N CYS A 35 14.41 5.02 6.13
CA CYS A 35 14.03 5.84 7.30
C CYS A 35 15.26 6.34 8.07
N GLN A 36 16.39 5.62 7.99
CA GLN A 36 17.62 5.99 8.70
C GLN A 36 18.57 6.87 7.87
N ASN A 37 18.45 6.87 6.54
CA ASN A 37 19.38 7.57 5.66
C ASN A 37 18.89 8.96 5.19
N ASP A 38 17.60 9.26 5.26
CA ASP A 38 17.09 10.62 4.96
C ASP A 38 17.37 11.64 6.09
N GLN A 39 17.95 11.22 7.22
CA GLN A 39 18.36 12.11 8.33
C GLN A 39 19.70 12.85 8.11
N GLN A 40 20.36 12.72 6.95
CA GLN A 40 21.68 13.35 6.72
C GLN A 40 21.70 14.55 5.78
N THR A 41 20.56 15.07 5.31
CA THR A 41 20.55 16.32 4.54
C THR A 41 19.40 17.25 4.94
N ASP A 42 19.80 18.41 5.48
CA ASP A 42 19.06 19.65 5.73
C ASP A 42 17.96 19.64 6.82
N ASP A 43 18.34 20.23 7.96
CA ASP A 43 17.58 21.20 8.76
C ASP A 43 16.05 21.21 8.61
N GLN A 44 15.39 20.33 9.37
CA GLN A 44 14.22 20.59 10.23
C GLN A 44 13.71 19.23 10.71
N LEU A 45 14.22 18.79 11.86
CA LEU A 45 13.61 17.68 12.60
C LEU A 45 12.29 18.22 13.17
N ASP A 46 11.20 18.00 12.43
CA ASP A 46 9.89 17.92 13.07
C ASP A 46 9.98 16.74 14.06
N GLU A 47 9.88 17.05 15.35
CA GLU A 47 9.81 16.11 16.47
C GLU A 47 8.57 15.17 16.41
N ASP A 48 7.78 15.23 15.34
CA ASP A 48 6.54 14.48 15.13
C ASP A 48 6.73 13.13 14.41
N CYS A 49 7.92 12.85 13.88
CA CYS A 49 8.20 11.60 13.14
C CYS A 49 8.07 10.32 13.98
N ASP A 50 8.20 10.42 15.31
CA ASP A 50 8.04 9.30 16.24
C ASP A 50 6.57 9.01 16.61
N SER A 51 5.64 9.90 16.25
CA SER A 51 4.21 9.76 16.54
C SER A 51 3.42 9.07 15.42
N GLU A 52 3.90 9.12 14.18
CA GLU A 52 3.14 8.66 13.02
C GLU A 52 3.44 7.19 12.69
N GLY A 53 2.41 6.37 12.48
CA GLY A 53 2.56 4.92 12.25
C GLY A 53 3.38 4.58 11.00
N ILE A 54 4.00 3.39 10.98
CA ILE A 54 4.91 2.92 9.90
C ILE A 54 4.30 3.09 8.49
N MET A 55 3.02 2.77 8.32
CA MET A 55 2.33 2.90 7.02
C MET A 55 2.28 4.35 6.53
N TYR A 56 2.11 5.31 7.44
CA TYR A 56 2.09 6.74 7.09
C TYR A 56 3.45 7.19 6.56
N GLN A 57 4.53 6.87 7.27
CA GLN A 57 5.91 7.15 6.83
C GLN A 57 6.19 6.49 5.46
N GLN A 58 5.71 5.26 5.28
CA GLN A 58 5.85 4.57 4.01
C GLN A 58 5.14 5.28 2.86
N LEU A 59 3.90 5.69 3.07
CA LEU A 59 3.11 6.43 2.08
C LEU A 59 3.72 7.80 1.76
N GLN A 60 4.24 8.52 2.76
CA GLN A 60 4.96 9.77 2.52
C GLN A 60 6.16 9.59 1.60
N HIS A 61 6.99 8.59 1.86
CA HIS A 61 8.16 8.32 1.02
C HIS A 61 7.77 7.92 -0.41
N PHE A 62 6.80 7.03 -0.55
CA PHE A 62 6.30 6.61 -1.86
C PHE A 62 5.66 7.76 -2.63
N TYR A 63 4.94 8.66 -1.94
CA TYR A 63 4.39 9.87 -2.53
C TYR A 63 5.50 10.81 -3.02
N LYS A 64 6.53 11.07 -2.20
CA LYS A 64 7.68 11.92 -2.57
C LYS A 64 8.38 11.43 -3.85
N ARG A 65 8.44 10.10 -4.08
CA ARG A 65 9.05 9.52 -5.28
C ARG A 65 8.28 9.75 -6.57
N ASP A 66 6.96 9.87 -6.51
CA ASP A 66 6.11 10.02 -7.69
C ASP A 66 4.80 10.75 -7.35
N THR A 67 4.92 12.06 -7.11
CA THR A 67 3.79 12.92 -6.73
C THR A 67 2.74 13.07 -7.83
N LYS A 68 3.05 12.70 -9.08
CA LYS A 68 2.16 12.91 -10.23
C LYS A 68 1.38 11.66 -10.63
N LYS A 69 2.05 10.51 -10.75
CA LYS A 69 1.40 9.28 -11.21
C LYS A 69 1.01 8.36 -10.06
N LEU A 70 1.55 8.61 -8.85
CA LEU A 70 1.17 7.92 -7.62
C LEU A 70 1.31 6.39 -7.73
N ALA A 71 2.17 5.91 -8.64
CA ALA A 71 2.29 4.48 -8.93
C ALA A 71 2.89 3.72 -7.73
N PHE A 72 3.79 4.37 -6.99
CA PHE A 72 4.36 3.81 -5.76
C PHE A 72 3.31 3.73 -4.64
N VAL A 73 2.48 4.77 -4.48
CA VAL A 73 1.38 4.80 -3.51
C VAL A 73 0.33 3.73 -3.84
N LYS A 74 -0.05 3.62 -5.11
CA LYS A 74 -0.98 2.58 -5.59
C LYS A 74 -0.44 1.17 -5.34
N ALA A 75 0.85 0.94 -5.59
CA ALA A 75 1.49 -0.35 -5.30
C ALA A 75 1.48 -0.66 -3.79
N ALA A 76 1.70 0.34 -2.95
CA ALA A 76 1.72 0.18 -1.49
C ALA A 76 0.33 -0.22 -0.97
N TYR A 77 -0.73 0.46 -1.40
CA TYR A 77 -2.09 0.08 -1.00
C TYR A 77 -2.50 -1.30 -1.50
N ILE A 78 -2.11 -1.70 -2.71
CA ILE A 78 -2.34 -3.08 -3.18
C ILE A 78 -1.68 -4.08 -2.24
N HIS A 79 -0.44 -3.82 -1.82
CA HIS A 79 0.27 -4.67 -0.88
C HIS A 79 -0.46 -4.74 0.47
N TYR A 80 -0.74 -3.60 1.09
CA TYR A 80 -1.40 -3.55 2.40
C TYR A 80 -2.79 -4.18 2.39
N LEU A 81 -3.55 -4.01 1.31
CA LEU A 81 -4.87 -4.61 1.18
C LEU A 81 -4.78 -6.14 1.05
N LEU A 82 -3.83 -6.65 0.26
CA LEU A 82 -3.60 -8.08 0.13
C LEU A 82 -3.13 -8.72 1.44
N ASP A 83 -2.27 -8.03 2.20
CA ASP A 83 -1.94 -8.45 3.56
C ASP A 83 -3.18 -8.44 4.45
N TYR A 84 -4.00 -7.38 4.39
CA TYR A 84 -5.22 -7.27 5.18
C TYR A 84 -6.20 -8.42 4.91
N PHE A 85 -6.38 -8.82 3.64
CA PHE A 85 -7.17 -10.01 3.28
C PHE A 85 -6.68 -11.28 3.98
N ARG A 86 -5.37 -11.40 4.23
CA ARG A 86 -4.77 -12.59 4.87
C ARG A 86 -4.75 -12.52 6.39
N GLU A 87 -4.68 -11.31 6.94
CA GLU A 87 -4.61 -11.05 8.38
C GLU A 87 -5.98 -11.01 9.04
N THR A 88 -7.00 -10.57 8.29
CA THR A 88 -8.34 -10.36 8.82
C THR A 88 -9.05 -11.67 9.15
N ARG A 89 -9.97 -11.58 10.11
CA ARG A 89 -10.88 -12.68 10.48
C ARG A 89 -12.25 -12.55 9.81
N HIS A 90 -12.44 -11.50 9.02
CA HIS A 90 -13.67 -11.28 8.26
C HIS A 90 -13.80 -12.29 7.13
N ASP A 91 -15.04 -12.48 6.67
CA ASP A 91 -15.31 -13.34 5.54
C ASP A 91 -14.70 -12.72 4.26
N ILE A 92 -13.69 -13.39 3.71
CA ILE A 92 -13.00 -12.94 2.49
C ILE A 92 -13.89 -13.03 1.24
N TYR A 93 -15.04 -13.70 1.30
CA TYR A 93 -16.03 -13.68 0.22
C TYR A 93 -16.83 -12.37 0.17
N ASP A 94 -16.89 -11.62 1.27
CA ASP A 94 -17.54 -10.32 1.37
C ASP A 94 -16.53 -9.18 1.20
N PHE A 95 -16.23 -8.87 -0.06
CA PHE A 95 -15.24 -7.84 -0.42
C PHE A 95 -15.63 -6.46 0.08
N ASP A 96 -16.91 -6.13 0.11
CA ASP A 96 -17.34 -4.80 0.53
C ASP A 96 -17.13 -4.61 2.03
N LEU A 97 -17.41 -5.64 2.84
CA LEU A 97 -17.05 -5.65 4.26
C LEU A 97 -15.53 -5.53 4.45
N ILE A 98 -14.74 -6.28 3.68
CA ILE A 98 -13.27 -6.23 3.78
C ILE A 98 -12.74 -4.83 3.47
N PHE A 99 -13.24 -4.18 2.41
CA PHE A 99 -12.79 -2.84 2.03
C PHE A 99 -13.21 -1.79 3.05
N GLU A 100 -14.44 -1.88 3.56
CA GLU A 100 -14.92 -1.00 4.64
C GLU A 100 -14.02 -1.13 5.88
N LYS A 101 -13.73 -2.38 6.29
CA LYS A 101 -12.90 -2.65 7.46
C LYS A 101 -11.44 -2.27 7.24
N PHE A 102 -10.92 -2.46 6.04
CA PHE A 102 -9.59 -1.98 5.68
C PHE A 102 -9.47 -0.46 5.83
N ILE A 103 -10.46 0.31 5.38
CA ILE A 103 -10.49 1.76 5.58
C ILE A 103 -10.54 2.12 7.07
N GLN A 104 -11.44 1.48 7.82
CA GLN A 104 -11.65 1.78 9.25
C GLN A 104 -10.44 1.44 10.13
N GLU A 105 -9.72 0.37 9.80
CA GLU A 105 -8.75 -0.23 10.72
C GLU A 105 -7.28 -0.01 10.31
N LYS A 106 -7.00 0.16 9.02
CA LYS A 106 -5.62 0.11 8.51
C LYS A 106 -5.27 1.21 7.51
N ALA A 107 -6.19 1.62 6.64
CA ALA A 107 -5.88 2.56 5.58
C ALA A 107 -5.68 3.99 6.13
N ILE A 108 -4.56 4.59 5.72
CA ILE A 108 -4.35 6.03 5.88
C ILE A 108 -4.95 6.72 4.66
N GLU A 109 -6.03 7.48 4.81
CA GLU A 109 -6.69 8.12 3.66
C GLU A 109 -6.03 9.43 3.21
N SER A 110 -5.19 10.03 4.07
CA SER A 110 -4.47 11.25 3.72
C SER A 110 -3.14 11.38 4.46
N ILE A 111 -2.20 12.04 3.81
CA ILE A 111 -0.91 12.44 4.40
C ILE A 111 -0.69 13.94 4.23
N SER A 112 0.22 14.51 5.01
CA SER A 112 0.76 15.85 4.75
C SER A 112 1.97 15.77 3.83
N ASP A 113 2.02 16.61 2.79
CA ASP A 113 3.21 16.79 1.96
C ASP A 113 4.26 17.70 2.62
N SER A 114 5.43 17.85 1.98
CA SER A 114 6.53 18.68 2.51
C SER A 114 6.23 20.18 2.58
N LYS A 115 5.04 20.62 2.13
CA LYS A 115 4.56 22.00 2.25
C LYS A 115 3.41 22.10 3.26
N GLY A 116 3.15 21.04 4.02
CA GLY A 116 2.02 20.96 4.95
C GLY A 116 0.66 20.85 4.25
N LYS A 117 0.62 20.57 2.94
CA LYS A 117 -0.64 20.39 2.21
C LYS A 117 -1.12 18.96 2.38
N SER A 118 -2.38 18.80 2.77
CA SER A 118 -3.05 17.51 2.81
C SER A 118 -3.21 16.93 1.40
N VAL A 119 -2.75 15.69 1.24
CA VAL A 119 -2.89 14.86 0.03
C VAL A 119 -3.83 13.71 0.38
N ASN A 120 -4.94 13.62 -0.33
CA ASN A 120 -5.95 12.60 -0.13
C ASN A 120 -5.79 11.46 -1.15
N PHE A 121 -5.86 10.22 -0.67
CA PHE A 121 -5.68 9.00 -1.44
C PHE A 121 -6.97 8.19 -1.65
N HIS A 122 -8.12 8.71 -1.24
CA HIS A 122 -9.43 8.06 -1.35
C HIS A 122 -9.73 7.59 -2.79
N ASN A 123 -9.46 8.44 -3.79
CA ASN A 123 -9.64 8.04 -5.20
C ASN A 123 -8.76 6.85 -5.61
N ILE A 124 -7.54 6.75 -5.05
CA ILE A 124 -6.65 5.61 -5.32
C ILE A 124 -7.22 4.34 -4.69
N LEU A 125 -7.72 4.44 -3.46
CA LEU A 125 -8.36 3.32 -2.76
C LEU A 125 -9.58 2.81 -3.54
N GLU A 126 -10.46 3.71 -3.98
CA GLU A 126 -11.62 3.35 -4.79
C GLU A 126 -11.25 2.68 -6.12
N GLU A 127 -10.22 3.19 -6.81
CA GLU A 127 -9.70 2.54 -8.01
C GLU A 127 -9.20 1.11 -7.73
N ILE A 128 -8.50 0.91 -6.62
CA ILE A 128 -7.97 -0.39 -6.22
C ILE A 128 -9.12 -1.34 -5.86
N PHE A 129 -10.11 -0.88 -5.10
CA PHE A 129 -11.28 -1.69 -4.74
C PHE A 129 -12.07 -2.07 -5.98
N ALA A 130 -12.34 -1.14 -6.89
CA ALA A 130 -13.00 -1.43 -8.16
C ALA A 130 -12.23 -2.47 -8.98
N PHE A 131 -10.90 -2.37 -9.01
CA PHE A 131 -10.02 -3.35 -9.66
C PHE A 131 -10.14 -4.75 -9.05
N PHE A 132 -10.11 -4.87 -7.72
CA PHE A 132 -10.27 -6.15 -7.03
C PHE A 132 -11.69 -6.73 -7.16
N ARG A 133 -12.74 -5.91 -7.12
CA ARG A 133 -14.12 -6.35 -7.40
C ARG A 133 -14.24 -6.97 -8.78
N LYS A 134 -13.64 -6.33 -9.79
CA LYS A 134 -13.65 -6.82 -11.17
C LYS A 134 -12.92 -8.16 -11.32
N SER A 135 -11.91 -8.39 -10.48
CA SER A 135 -11.03 -9.57 -10.54
C SER A 135 -11.26 -10.51 -9.36
N LYS A 136 -12.49 -10.51 -8.79
CA LYS A 136 -12.82 -11.19 -7.54
C LYS A 136 -12.49 -12.68 -7.55
N SER A 137 -12.83 -13.39 -8.63
CA SER A 137 -12.58 -14.84 -8.74
C SER A 137 -11.09 -15.15 -8.65
N ASP A 138 -10.30 -14.51 -9.50
CA ASP A 138 -8.84 -14.70 -9.55
C ASP A 138 -8.18 -14.37 -8.19
N LEU A 139 -8.68 -13.33 -7.52
CA LEU A 139 -8.19 -12.96 -6.18
C LEU A 139 -8.51 -14.04 -5.15
N LEU A 140 -9.73 -14.58 -5.15
CA LEU A 140 -10.12 -15.64 -4.21
C LEU A 140 -9.29 -16.91 -4.43
N ASP A 141 -9.05 -17.30 -5.68
CA ASP A 141 -8.21 -18.45 -6.01
C ASP A 141 -6.78 -18.29 -5.47
N ASP A 142 -6.24 -17.07 -5.58
CA ASP A 142 -4.92 -16.73 -5.04
C ASP A 142 -4.88 -16.70 -3.51
N LEU A 143 -5.91 -16.13 -2.87
CA LEU A 143 -6.00 -16.03 -1.42
C LEU A 143 -6.17 -17.41 -0.78
N LEU A 144 -6.91 -18.31 -1.43
CA LEU A 144 -7.13 -19.68 -1.00
C LEU A 144 -5.97 -20.63 -1.38
N GLY A 145 -5.02 -20.18 -2.20
CA GLY A 145 -3.90 -20.98 -2.68
C GLY A 145 -4.31 -22.10 -3.64
N ILE A 146 -5.42 -21.92 -4.37
CA ILE A 146 -5.99 -22.89 -5.31
C ILE A 146 -5.17 -22.94 -6.61
N ILE A 147 -4.50 -21.85 -6.97
CA ILE A 147 -3.64 -21.78 -8.17
C ILE A 147 -2.19 -21.50 -7.73
N VAL A 148 -1.34 -22.51 -7.89
CA VAL A 148 0.14 -22.42 -7.90
C VAL A 148 0.63 -22.80 -9.29
#